data_AF-A0A0G0KXN4-F1
#
_entry.id   AF-A0A0G0KXN4-F1
#
_cell.length_a   1.000
_cell.length_b   1.000
_cell.length_c   1.000
_cell.angle_alpha   90.00
_cell.angle_beta   90.00
_cell.angle_gamma   90.00
#
_symmetry.space_group_name_H-M   'P 1'
#
loop_
_entity.id
_entity.type
_entity.pdbx_description
1 polymer ?
#
loop_
_entity_poly.entity_id
_entity_poly.type
_entity_poly.pdbx_seq_one_letter_code
_entity_poly.pdbx_strand_id
1 'polypeptide(L)'
;MRLLINTLISVPFFLTSLFILWKKLRDDYIASQIFSLGFGIYFSLVAGFLLFHFFKFSYSEWFIVAAPVVVVLYLSNRGRMRLNELVNALAPLLYVSNIYYYLMLVILRNNYFGLIGVFLSVFFLVIYFLLEKNYKKLQWYKSGKIGFSGLFVLSVYFFMNSALAILIPDMVFFSGKINAIISMLLGLIFAFALTRLSKKVS
;
A
#
# COMPACT_ATOMS: atom_id res chain seq x y z
N MET A 1 -0.80 27.66 10.75
CA MET A 1 0.17 27.29 9.69
C MET A 1 0.24 25.79 9.42
N ARG A 2 0.51 24.93 10.41
CA ARG A 2 0.62 23.45 10.21
C ARG A 2 -0.64 22.79 9.62
N LEU A 3 -1.84 23.18 10.06
CA LEU A 3 -3.10 22.67 9.50
C LEU A 3 -3.23 22.99 8.00
N LEU A 4 -2.88 24.22 7.61
CA LEU A 4 -2.97 24.68 6.23
C LEU A 4 -1.98 23.92 5.33
N ILE A 5 -0.76 23.65 5.81
CA ILE A 5 0.23 22.80 5.12
C ILE A 5 -0.32 21.37 4.96
N ASN A 6 -0.89 20.78 6.00
CA ASN A 6 -1.45 19.43 5.94
C ASN A 6 -2.59 19.34 4.91
N THR A 7 -3.50 20.32 4.89
CA THR A 7 -4.62 20.35 3.94
C THR A 7 -4.13 20.53 2.51
N LEU A 8 -3.20 21.45 2.28
CA LEU A 8 -2.61 21.71 0.95
C LEU A 8 -1.93 20.48 0.36
N ILE A 9 -1.44 19.56 1.18
CA ILE A 9 -0.73 18.36 0.71
C ILE A 9 -1.67 17.16 0.61
N SER A 10 -2.63 17.04 1.53
CA SER A 10 -3.57 15.92 1.55
C SER A 10 -4.54 15.92 0.37
N VAL A 11 -4.97 17.11 -0.09
CA VAL A 11 -5.91 17.22 -1.22
C VAL A 11 -5.29 16.77 -2.55
N PRO A 12 -4.10 17.26 -2.97
CA PRO A 12 -3.44 16.74 -4.18
C PRO A 12 -3.15 15.25 -4.10
N PHE A 13 -2.75 14.75 -2.93
CA PHE A 13 -2.53 13.32 -2.72
C PHE A 13 -3.82 12.52 -2.93
N PHE A 14 -4.92 12.97 -2.33
CA PHE A 14 -6.25 12.38 -2.51
C PHE A 14 -6.63 12.30 -4.00
N LEU A 15 -6.54 13.42 -4.71
CA LEU A 15 -6.88 13.47 -6.14
C LEU A 15 -5.96 12.59 -6.99
N THR A 16 -4.65 12.61 -6.72
CA THR A 16 -3.67 11.79 -7.44
C THR A 16 -3.94 10.30 -7.25
N SER A 17 -4.28 9.88 -6.03
CA SER A 17 -4.58 8.48 -5.73
C SER A 17 -5.85 8.00 -6.46
N LEU A 18 -6.91 8.82 -6.50
CA LEU A 18 -8.14 8.50 -7.22
C LEU A 18 -7.88 8.41 -8.72
N PHE A 19 -7.06 9.32 -9.25
CA PHE A 19 -6.67 9.29 -10.65
C PHE A 19 -5.87 8.03 -11.01
N ILE A 20 -4.90 7.63 -10.18
CA ILE A 20 -4.12 6.38 -10.38
C ILE A 20 -5.07 5.17 -10.33
N LEU A 21 -5.95 5.11 -9.34
CA LEU A 21 -6.90 4.02 -9.16
C LEU A 21 -7.85 3.91 -10.36
N TRP A 22 -8.41 5.04 -10.82
CA TRP A 22 -9.24 5.10 -12.03
C TRP A 22 -8.47 4.66 -13.27
N LYS A 23 -7.28 5.20 -13.50
CA LYS A 23 -6.47 4.84 -14.67
C LYS A 23 -6.14 3.35 -14.72
N LYS A 24 -5.96 2.71 -13.55
CA LYS A 24 -5.61 1.29 -13.42
C LYS A 24 -6.78 0.33 -13.58
N LEU A 25 -7.99 0.77 -13.21
CA LEU A 25 -9.16 -0.12 -13.11
C LEU A 25 -10.24 0.16 -14.16
N ARG A 26 -10.21 1.32 -14.85
CA ARG A 26 -11.27 1.75 -15.78
C ARG A 26 -11.54 0.80 -16.94
N ASP A 27 -10.54 0.00 -17.34
CA ASP A 27 -10.66 -0.90 -18.48
C ASP A 27 -11.44 -2.18 -18.09
N ASP A 28 -11.42 -2.56 -16.81
CA ASP A 28 -12.04 -3.79 -16.29
C ASP A 28 -13.30 -3.54 -15.43
N TYR A 29 -13.49 -2.31 -14.93
CA TYR A 29 -14.51 -1.98 -13.93
C TYR A 29 -15.25 -0.69 -14.25
N ILE A 30 -16.54 -0.63 -13.88
CA ILE A 30 -17.35 0.57 -14.05
C ILE A 30 -16.92 1.66 -13.05
N ALA A 31 -17.07 2.93 -13.45
CA ALA A 31 -16.64 4.07 -12.65
C ALA A 31 -17.21 4.05 -11.21
N SER A 32 -18.47 3.67 -11.03
CA SER A 32 -19.10 3.62 -9.70
C SER A 32 -18.40 2.65 -8.73
N GLN A 33 -17.92 1.50 -9.22
CA GLN A 33 -17.16 0.54 -8.40
C GLN A 33 -15.81 1.10 -7.99
N ILE A 34 -15.10 1.70 -8.95
CA ILE A 34 -13.78 2.31 -8.77
C ILE A 34 -13.84 3.44 -7.74
N PHE A 35 -14.78 4.37 -7.90
CA PHE A 35 -14.93 5.49 -6.97
C PHE A 35 -15.43 5.02 -5.61
N SER A 36 -16.34 4.04 -5.53
CA SER A 36 -16.75 3.46 -4.25
C SER A 36 -15.56 2.84 -3.49
N LEU A 37 -14.65 2.16 -4.20
CA LEU A 37 -13.41 1.65 -3.61
C LEU A 37 -12.51 2.78 -3.11
N GLY A 38 -12.26 3.80 -3.95
CA GLY A 38 -11.45 4.95 -3.57
C GLY A 38 -11.99 5.67 -2.34
N PHE A 39 -13.26 6.11 -2.38
CA PHE A 39 -13.91 6.78 -1.25
C PHE A 39 -13.98 5.88 -0.02
N GLY A 40 -14.27 4.59 -0.18
CA GLY A 40 -14.29 3.63 0.92
C GLY A 40 -12.93 3.51 1.63
N ILE A 41 -11.83 3.48 0.88
CA ILE A 41 -10.46 3.50 1.45
C ILE A 41 -10.25 4.79 2.24
N TYR A 42 -10.66 5.94 1.73
CA TYR A 42 -10.50 7.21 2.44
C TYR A 42 -11.35 7.33 3.71
N PHE A 43 -12.63 6.95 3.64
CA PHE A 43 -13.49 6.96 4.82
C PHE A 43 -13.02 5.98 5.88
N SER A 44 -12.49 4.82 5.48
CA SER A 44 -11.91 3.86 6.42
C SER A 44 -10.56 4.32 7.01
N LEU A 45 -9.75 5.08 6.27
CA LEU A 45 -8.58 5.75 6.85
C LEU A 45 -8.99 6.74 7.95
N VAL A 46 -10.02 7.56 7.70
CA VAL A 46 -10.56 8.50 8.71
C VAL A 46 -11.12 7.73 9.90
N ALA A 47 -11.89 6.67 9.67
CA ALA A 47 -12.42 5.82 10.75
C ALA A 47 -11.31 5.15 11.56
N GLY A 48 -10.30 4.60 10.89
CA GLY A 48 -9.13 3.99 11.53
C GLY A 48 -8.33 5.00 12.36
N PHE A 49 -8.20 6.24 11.88
CA PHE A 49 -7.59 7.33 12.64
C PHE A 49 -8.41 7.72 13.88
N LEU A 50 -9.74 7.78 13.77
CA LEU A 50 -10.62 8.01 14.92
C LEU A 50 -10.48 6.88 15.96
N LEU A 51 -10.50 5.61 15.51
CA LEU A 51 -10.29 4.45 16.39
C LEU A 51 -8.93 4.51 17.09
N PHE A 52 -7.86 4.83 16.36
CA PHE A 52 -6.55 5.07 16.93
C PHE A 52 -6.59 6.10 18.08
N HIS A 53 -7.29 7.22 17.86
CA HIS A 53 -7.40 8.30 18.84
C HIS A 53 -8.18 7.90 20.11
N PHE A 54 -9.24 7.09 19.97
CA PHE A 54 -10.07 6.67 21.11
C PHE A 54 -9.43 5.57 21.94
N PHE A 55 -8.84 4.55 21.31
CA PHE A 55 -8.40 3.34 22.02
C PHE A 55 -7.00 3.44 22.63
N LYS A 56 -6.11 4.33 22.14
CA LYS A 56 -4.76 4.66 22.69
C LYS A 56 -3.88 3.49 23.20
N PHE A 57 -4.11 2.24 22.78
CA PHE A 57 -3.25 1.11 23.12
C PHE A 57 -1.97 1.12 22.28
N SER A 58 -0.91 0.43 22.71
CA SER A 58 0.41 0.42 22.06
C SER A 58 0.44 -0.01 20.58
N TYR A 59 -0.67 -0.57 20.07
CA TYR A 59 -0.81 -1.07 18.69
C TYR A 59 -2.01 -0.46 17.94
N SER A 60 -2.68 0.55 18.51
CA SER A 60 -3.88 1.12 17.91
C SER A 60 -3.61 1.82 16.56
N GLU A 61 -2.36 2.16 16.27
CA GLU A 61 -1.93 2.74 14.99
C GLU A 61 -2.27 1.81 13.82
N TRP A 62 -2.24 0.49 14.04
CA TRP A 62 -2.60 -0.50 13.02
C TRP A 62 -4.05 -0.44 12.58
N PHE A 63 -4.95 0.22 13.34
CA PHE A 63 -6.32 0.46 12.87
C PHE A 63 -6.36 1.31 11.61
N ILE A 64 -5.40 2.21 11.42
CA ILE A 64 -5.28 3.03 10.21
C ILE A 64 -5.00 2.15 8.99
N VAL A 65 -4.23 1.06 9.15
CA VAL A 65 -3.89 0.13 8.06
C VAL A 65 -4.96 -0.94 7.88
N ALA A 66 -5.50 -1.48 8.97
CA ALA A 66 -6.47 -2.56 8.93
C ALA A 66 -7.83 -2.12 8.36
N ALA A 67 -8.27 -0.90 8.65
CA ALA A 67 -9.58 -0.42 8.19
C ALA A 67 -9.72 -0.38 6.64
N PRO A 68 -8.75 0.17 5.88
CA PRO A 68 -8.74 0.04 4.42
C PRO A 68 -8.73 -1.39 3.90
N VAL A 69 -7.99 -2.30 4.56
CA VAL A 69 -7.94 -3.72 4.16
C VAL A 69 -9.34 -4.35 4.25
N VAL A 70 -10.07 -4.08 5.34
CA VAL A 70 -11.45 -4.58 5.52
C VAL A 70 -12.35 -4.06 4.41
N VAL A 71 -12.25 -2.78 4.04
CA VAL A 71 -13.04 -2.21 2.94
C VAL A 71 -12.69 -2.85 1.60
N VAL A 72 -11.40 -3.05 1.29
CA VAL A 72 -10.96 -3.71 0.05
C VAL A 72 -11.51 -5.13 -0.03
N LEU A 73 -11.44 -5.90 1.05
CA LEU A 73 -11.98 -7.27 1.10
C LEU A 73 -13.50 -7.28 0.94
N TYR A 74 -14.20 -6.38 1.64
CA TYR A 74 -15.65 -6.25 1.56
C TYR A 74 -16.13 -5.87 0.15
N LEU A 75 -15.51 -4.85 -0.45
CA LEU A 75 -15.87 -4.38 -1.80
C LEU A 75 -15.41 -5.35 -2.90
N SER A 76 -14.33 -6.08 -2.69
CA SER A 76 -13.96 -7.17 -3.60
C SER A 76 -15.03 -8.26 -3.63
N ASN A 77 -15.46 -8.72 -2.46
CA ASN A 77 -16.50 -9.75 -2.36
C ASN A 77 -17.86 -9.26 -2.86
N ARG A 78 -18.29 -8.07 -2.46
CA ARG A 78 -19.60 -7.50 -2.84
C ARG A 78 -19.64 -6.99 -4.27
N GLY A 79 -18.57 -6.32 -4.71
CA GLY A 79 -18.44 -5.69 -6.02
C GLY A 79 -17.97 -6.62 -7.12
N ARG A 80 -17.68 -7.89 -6.81
CA ARG A 80 -17.12 -8.89 -7.74
C ARG A 80 -15.80 -8.44 -8.38
N MET A 81 -15.05 -7.56 -7.70
CA MET A 81 -13.73 -7.14 -8.14
C MET A 81 -12.69 -8.17 -7.72
N ARG A 82 -11.80 -8.57 -8.62
CA ARG A 82 -10.79 -9.61 -8.32
C ARG A 82 -9.71 -9.04 -7.41
N LEU A 83 -9.50 -9.67 -6.24
CA LEU A 83 -8.51 -9.23 -5.25
C LEU A 83 -7.11 -9.02 -5.85
N ASN A 84 -6.66 -9.87 -6.78
CA ASN A 84 -5.33 -9.74 -7.37
C ASN A 84 -5.18 -8.47 -8.22
N GLU A 85 -6.23 -8.08 -8.95
CA GLU A 85 -6.25 -6.85 -9.74
C GLU A 85 -6.30 -5.62 -8.82
N LEU A 86 -7.09 -5.69 -7.73
CA LEU A 86 -7.12 -4.66 -6.71
C LEU A 86 -5.76 -4.48 -6.03
N VAL A 87 -5.14 -5.56 -5.56
CA VAL A 87 -3.80 -5.51 -4.94
C VAL A 87 -2.78 -4.93 -5.93
N ASN A 88 -2.86 -5.31 -7.21
CA ASN A 88 -1.99 -4.73 -8.23
C ASN A 88 -2.22 -3.24 -8.44
N ALA A 89 -3.47 -2.78 -8.43
CA ALA A 89 -3.82 -1.38 -8.58
C ALA A 89 -3.44 -0.56 -7.34
N LEU A 90 -3.55 -1.13 -6.13
CA LEU A 90 -3.26 -0.48 -4.86
C LEU A 90 -1.77 -0.45 -4.50
N ALA A 91 -0.96 -1.37 -5.01
CA ALA A 91 0.49 -1.40 -4.78
C ALA A 91 1.18 -0.04 -5.09
N PRO A 92 0.99 0.60 -6.26
CA PRO A 92 1.59 1.91 -6.52
C PRO A 92 1.02 3.00 -5.62
N LEU A 93 -0.25 2.92 -5.22
CA LEU A 93 -0.84 3.86 -4.26
C LEU A 93 -0.13 3.78 -2.91
N LEU A 94 0.22 2.57 -2.44
CA LEU A 94 0.97 2.40 -1.18
C LEU A 94 2.32 3.11 -1.25
N TYR A 95 3.09 2.94 -2.33
CA TYR A 95 4.39 3.60 -2.46
C TYR A 95 4.27 5.12 -2.57
N VAL A 96 3.30 5.62 -3.34
CA VAL A 96 3.03 7.06 -3.41
C VAL A 96 2.65 7.59 -2.02
N SER A 97 1.75 6.92 -1.30
CA SER A 97 1.36 7.28 0.07
C SER A 97 2.57 7.35 1.00
N ASN A 98 3.48 6.37 0.90
CA ASN A 98 4.69 6.34 1.70
C ASN A 98 5.65 7.48 1.35
N ILE A 99 5.81 7.84 0.07
CA ILE A 99 6.61 9.01 -0.34
C ILE A 99 6.08 10.28 0.35
N TYR A 100 4.78 10.54 0.25
CA TYR A 100 4.16 11.70 0.91
C TYR A 100 4.37 11.67 2.42
N TYR A 101 4.14 10.51 3.04
CA TYR A 101 4.30 10.33 4.47
C TYR A 101 5.74 10.62 4.94
N TYR A 102 6.74 10.02 4.30
CA TYR A 102 8.13 10.21 4.67
C TYR A 102 8.62 11.64 4.39
N LEU A 103 8.12 12.30 3.34
CA LEU A 103 8.37 13.72 3.12
C LEU A 103 7.77 14.59 4.24
N MET A 104 6.57 14.26 4.73
CA MET A 104 5.98 14.96 5.88
C MET A 104 6.84 14.80 7.14
N LEU A 105 7.44 13.63 7.38
CA LEU A 105 8.35 13.44 8.50
C LEU A 105 9.60 14.32 8.38
N VAL A 106 10.19 14.41 7.19
CA VAL A 106 11.37 15.25 6.95
C VAL A 106 11.02 16.72 7.17
N ILE A 107 9.92 17.21 6.57
CA ILE A 107 9.57 18.64 6.58
C ILE A 107 9.00 19.10 7.93
N LEU A 108 8.11 18.32 8.53
CA LEU A 108 7.37 18.75 9.74
C LEU A 108 8.06 18.37 11.04
N ARG A 109 8.93 17.34 11.01
CA ARG A 109 9.60 16.80 12.22
C ARG A 109 11.11 16.85 12.16
N ASN A 110 11.72 17.38 11.07
CA ASN A 110 13.17 17.40 10.87
C ASN A 110 13.82 16.00 11.00
N ASN A 111 13.07 14.93 10.68
CA ASN A 111 13.60 13.57 10.73
C ASN A 111 14.20 13.19 9.38
N TYR A 112 15.51 13.39 9.22
CA TYR A 112 16.22 13.10 7.97
C TYR A 112 16.28 11.61 7.61
N PHE A 113 16.08 10.70 8.56
CA PHE A 113 15.94 9.26 8.24
C PHE A 113 14.73 8.99 7.35
N GLY A 114 13.73 9.88 7.33
CA GLY A 114 12.62 9.83 6.39
C GLY A 114 13.08 9.82 4.92
N LEU A 115 14.24 10.40 4.58
CA LEU A 115 14.76 10.35 3.21
C LEU A 115 15.01 8.92 2.74
N ILE A 116 15.48 8.02 3.61
CA ILE A 116 15.68 6.59 3.30
C ILE A 116 14.33 5.97 2.90
N GLY A 117 13.26 6.27 3.65
CA GLY A 117 11.91 5.82 3.36
C GLY A 117 11.38 6.35 2.02
N VAL A 118 11.68 7.61 1.67
CA VAL A 118 11.37 8.20 0.36
C VAL A 118 12.11 7.43 -0.75
N PHE A 119 13.42 7.28 -0.65
CA PHE A 119 14.23 6.56 -1.64
C PHE A 119 13.75 5.13 -1.84
N LEU A 120 13.47 4.41 -0.75
CA LEU A 120 12.94 3.06 -0.76
C LEU A 120 11.61 2.99 -1.52
N SER A 121 10.69 3.92 -1.21
CA SER A 121 9.35 3.93 -1.81
C SER A 121 9.42 4.28 -3.31
N VAL A 122 10.28 5.22 -3.71
CA VAL A 122 10.54 5.54 -5.13
C VAL A 122 11.15 4.34 -5.86
N PHE A 123 12.15 3.68 -5.26
CA PHE A 123 12.79 2.50 -5.82
C PHE A 123 11.78 1.39 -6.12
N PHE A 124 10.92 1.04 -5.15
CA PHE A 124 9.89 0.02 -5.37
C PHE A 124 8.78 0.46 -6.32
N LEU A 125 8.44 1.74 -6.37
CA LEU A 125 7.51 2.28 -7.37
C LEU A 125 8.07 2.09 -8.80
N VAL A 126 9.37 2.36 -9.00
CA VAL A 126 10.05 2.13 -10.29
C VAL A 126 10.06 0.64 -10.63
N ILE A 127 10.45 -0.23 -9.69
CA ILE A 127 10.43 -1.69 -9.89
C ILE A 127 9.04 -2.18 -10.26
N TYR A 128 8.00 -1.68 -9.60
CA TYR A 128 6.61 -2.03 -9.89
C TYR A 128 6.27 -1.76 -11.37
N PHE A 129 6.58 -0.56 -11.88
CA PHE A 129 6.30 -0.23 -13.28
C PHE A 129 7.17 -1.01 -14.28
N LEU A 130 8.42 -1.33 -13.92
CA LEU A 130 9.29 -2.17 -14.74
C LEU A 130 8.75 -3.59 -14.85
N LEU A 131 8.30 -4.18 -13.74
CA LEU A 131 7.70 -5.51 -13.71
C LEU A 131 6.34 -5.51 -14.39
N GLU A 132 5.49 -4.51 -14.19
CA GLU A 132 4.20 -4.41 -14.88
C GLU A 132 4.33 -4.45 -16.41
N LYS A 133 5.38 -3.86 -16.97
CA LYS A 133 5.63 -3.91 -18.42
C LYS A 133 6.15 -5.27 -18.90
N ASN A 134 6.78 -6.06 -18.02
CA ASN A 134 7.56 -7.23 -18.42
C ASN A 134 7.13 -8.55 -17.77
N TYR A 135 6.17 -8.57 -16.83
CA TYR A 135 5.86 -9.77 -16.03
C TYR A 135 5.43 -10.98 -16.87
N LYS A 136 4.79 -10.75 -18.02
CA LYS A 136 4.39 -11.83 -18.95
C LYS A 136 5.58 -12.53 -19.63
N LYS A 137 6.76 -11.90 -19.66
CA LYS A 137 7.98 -12.47 -20.24
C LYS A 137 8.78 -13.34 -19.26
N LEU A 138 8.38 -13.36 -17.98
CA LEU A 138 9.10 -14.10 -16.94
C LEU A 138 8.84 -15.61 -17.09
N GLN A 139 9.89 -16.37 -17.38
CA GLN A 139 9.80 -17.82 -17.66
C GLN A 139 9.16 -18.63 -16.52
N TRP A 140 9.38 -18.23 -15.27
CA TRP A 140 8.83 -18.91 -14.09
C TRP A 140 7.36 -18.54 -13.81
N TYR A 141 6.85 -17.45 -14.38
CA TYR A 141 5.48 -16.98 -14.18
C TYR A 141 4.55 -17.46 -15.30
N LYS A 142 4.12 -18.72 -15.19
CA LYS A 142 3.32 -19.40 -16.24
C LYS A 142 1.86 -18.93 -16.33
N SER A 143 1.33 -18.32 -15.27
CA SER A 143 -0.09 -17.95 -15.15
C SER A 143 -0.49 -16.75 -16.03
N GLY A 144 0.43 -15.79 -16.21
CA GLY A 144 0.18 -14.58 -17.02
C GLY A 144 -0.93 -13.66 -16.48
N LYS A 145 -1.48 -13.93 -15.29
CA LYS A 145 -2.58 -13.18 -14.69
C LYS A 145 -2.11 -11.82 -14.16
N ILE A 146 -3.05 -10.88 -14.12
CA ILE A 146 -2.85 -9.59 -13.46
C ILE A 146 -2.76 -9.82 -11.95
N GLY A 147 -1.87 -9.10 -11.26
CA GLY A 147 -1.58 -9.32 -9.83
C GLY A 147 -0.11 -9.52 -9.51
N PHE A 148 0.66 -10.01 -10.47
CA PHE A 148 2.05 -10.39 -10.27
C PHE A 148 2.91 -9.25 -9.71
N SER A 149 2.95 -8.11 -10.41
CA SER A 149 3.83 -7.00 -10.07
C SER A 149 3.53 -6.43 -8.69
N GLY A 150 2.24 -6.22 -8.37
CA GLY A 150 1.82 -5.79 -7.05
C GLY A 150 2.25 -6.75 -5.95
N LEU A 151 1.91 -8.04 -6.07
CA LEU A 151 2.22 -9.04 -5.05
C LEU A 151 3.72 -9.23 -4.84
N PHE A 152 4.49 -9.30 -5.92
CA PHE A 152 5.95 -9.44 -5.84
C PHE A 152 6.59 -8.24 -5.15
N VAL A 153 6.30 -7.03 -5.62
CA VAL A 153 6.93 -5.82 -5.09
C VAL A 153 6.48 -5.58 -3.65
N LEU A 154 5.20 -5.79 -3.31
CA LEU A 154 4.74 -5.68 -1.93
C LEU A 154 5.43 -6.69 -1.01
N SER A 155 5.57 -7.94 -1.45
CA SER A 155 6.26 -8.97 -0.66
C SER A 155 7.71 -8.55 -0.34
N VAL A 156 8.48 -8.17 -1.36
CA VAL A 156 9.88 -7.74 -1.18
C VAL A 156 9.97 -6.45 -0.37
N TYR A 157 9.07 -5.49 -0.62
CA TYR A 157 9.00 -4.24 0.14
C TYR A 157 8.79 -4.49 1.63
N PHE A 158 7.84 -5.36 1.99
CA PHE A 158 7.54 -5.64 3.40
C PHE A 158 8.66 -6.43 4.11
N PHE A 159 9.36 -7.32 3.41
CA PHE A 159 10.58 -7.94 3.97
C PHE A 159 11.69 -6.92 4.20
N MET A 160 11.92 -6.01 3.24
CA MET A 160 12.92 -4.95 3.39
C MET A 160 12.54 -3.98 4.51
N ASN A 161 11.26 -3.61 4.62
CA ASN A 161 10.74 -2.77 5.69
C ASN A 161 10.89 -3.44 7.06
N SER A 162 10.70 -4.76 7.15
CA SER A 162 10.94 -5.54 8.37
C SER A 162 12.42 -5.49 8.78
N ALA A 163 13.35 -5.71 7.84
CA ALA A 163 14.77 -5.62 8.10
C ALA A 163 15.18 -4.20 8.56
N LEU A 164 14.68 -3.16 7.89
CA LEU A 164 14.94 -1.77 8.27
C LEU A 164 14.35 -1.42 9.65
N ALA A 165 13.18 -1.95 9.99
CA ALA A 165 12.58 -1.74 11.32
C ALA A 165 13.42 -2.35 12.45
N ILE A 166 14.21 -3.39 12.17
CA ILE A 166 15.13 -4.01 13.13
C ILE A 166 16.43 -3.19 13.23
N LEU A 167 16.99 -2.79 12.07
CA LEU A 167 18.29 -2.11 12.00
C LEU A 167 18.22 -0.62 12.37
N ILE A 168 17.13 0.05 12.00
CA ILE A 168 16.93 1.50 12.17
C ILE A 168 15.49 1.75 12.67
N PRO A 169 15.20 1.45 13.95
CA PRO A 169 13.84 1.59 14.50
C PRO A 169 13.24 2.99 14.35
N ASP A 170 14.09 4.03 14.39
CA ASP A 170 13.68 5.44 14.28
C ASP A 170 13.17 5.85 12.89
N MET A 171 13.37 4.99 11.87
CA MET A 171 12.87 5.24 10.52
C MET A 171 11.36 4.99 10.39
N VAL A 172 10.79 4.17 11.28
CA VAL A 172 9.46 3.58 11.10
C VAL A 172 8.39 4.34 11.88
N PHE A 173 7.22 4.51 11.26
CA PHE A 173 6.03 5.12 11.87
C PHE A 173 5.48 4.36 13.07
N PHE A 174 5.41 3.03 12.95
CA PHE A 174 4.70 2.15 13.87
C PHE A 174 5.60 1.67 15.02
N SER A 175 4.99 1.45 16.18
CA SER A 175 5.64 1.05 17.44
C SER A 175 6.70 -0.07 17.32
N GLY A 176 7.95 0.35 17.10
CA GLY A 176 9.17 -0.43 17.31
C GLY A 176 9.19 -1.83 16.71
N LYS A 177 9.74 -2.80 17.46
CA LYS A 177 9.98 -4.19 17.02
C LYS A 177 8.73 -4.90 16.46
N ILE A 178 7.53 -4.47 16.85
CA ILE A 178 6.28 -5.10 16.40
C ILE A 178 5.96 -4.76 14.95
N ASN A 179 6.38 -3.59 14.48
CA ASN A 179 6.30 -3.29 13.05
C ASN A 179 7.15 -4.25 12.20
N ALA A 180 8.31 -4.67 12.70
CA ALA A 180 9.15 -5.64 12.00
C ALA A 180 8.40 -6.98 11.83
N ILE A 181 7.75 -7.46 12.90
CA ILE A 181 6.97 -8.70 12.89
C ILE A 181 5.79 -8.60 11.91
N ILE A 182 5.00 -7.53 12.00
CA ILE A 182 3.81 -7.37 11.14
C ILE A 182 4.21 -7.20 9.68
N SER A 183 5.28 -6.42 9.41
CA SER A 183 5.83 -6.30 8.06
C SER A 183 6.29 -7.66 7.52
N MET A 184 6.98 -8.48 8.32
CA MET A 184 7.38 -9.83 7.91
C MET A 184 6.17 -10.72 7.58
N LEU A 185 5.12 -10.67 8.41
CA LEU A 185 3.89 -11.43 8.17
C LEU A 185 3.18 -10.99 6.89
N LEU A 186 3.08 -9.69 6.63
CA LEU A 186 2.53 -9.17 5.37
C LEU A 186 3.37 -9.61 4.17
N GLY A 187 4.70 -9.56 4.28
CA GLY A 187 5.62 -10.07 3.27
C GLY A 187 5.37 -11.53 2.92
N LEU A 188 5.17 -12.38 3.95
CA LEU A 188 4.82 -13.80 3.80
C LEU A 188 3.44 -14.01 3.17
N ILE A 189 2.42 -13.24 3.57
CA ILE A 189 1.07 -13.32 2.99
C ILE A 189 1.12 -13.00 1.49
N PHE A 190 1.81 -11.94 1.09
CA PHE A 190 1.95 -11.57 -0.32
C PHE A 190 2.79 -12.58 -1.11
N ALA A 191 3.87 -13.12 -0.52
CA ALA A 191 4.66 -14.20 -1.13
C ALA A 191 3.79 -15.44 -1.37
N PHE A 192 3.00 -15.84 -0.37
CA PHE A 192 2.11 -16.98 -0.47
C PHE A 192 1.02 -16.75 -1.53
N ALA A 193 0.38 -15.58 -1.54
CA ALA A 193 -0.58 -15.20 -2.57
C ALA A 193 0.05 -15.22 -3.98
N LEU A 194 1.30 -14.75 -4.11
CA LEU A 194 2.05 -14.80 -5.36
C LEU A 194 2.29 -16.24 -5.84
N THR A 195 2.68 -17.16 -4.96
CA THR A 195 2.87 -18.57 -5.31
C THR A 195 1.57 -19.25 -5.73
N ARG A 196 0.44 -18.87 -5.13
CA ARG A 196 -0.88 -19.33 -5.58
C ARG A 196 -1.24 -18.76 -6.96
N LEU A 197 -0.92 -17.49 -7.19
CA LEU A 197 -1.19 -16.83 -8.47
C LEU A 197 -0.33 -17.40 -9.61
N SER A 198 0.91 -17.81 -9.32
CA SER A 198 1.86 -18.32 -10.33
C SER A 198 1.54 -19.73 -10.82
N LYS A 199 0.82 -20.54 -10.03
CA LYS A 199 0.35 -21.86 -10.45
C LYS A 199 -0.61 -21.72 -11.63
N LYS A 200 -0.32 -22.45 -12.71
CA LYS A 200 -1.22 -22.58 -13.86
C LYS A 200 -2.44 -23.35 -13.37
N VAL A 201 -3.64 -22.80 -13.57
CA VAL A 201 -4.87 -23.57 -13.39
C VAL A 201 -4.90 -24.54 -14.56
N SER A 202 -4.56 -25.80 -14.28
CA SER A 202 -4.75 -26.93 -15.20
C SER A 202 -6.23 -27.27 -15.28
#